data_AF-A0A183JEP2-F1
#
_entry.id   AF-A0A183JEP2-F1
#
_cell.length_a   1.000
_cell.length_b   1.000
_cell.length_c   1.000
_cell.angle_alpha   90.00
_cell.angle_beta   90.00
_cell.angle_gamma   90.00
#
_symmetry.space_group_name_H-M   'P 1'
#
loop_
_entity.id
_entity.type
_entity.pdbx_description
1 polymer ?
#
loop_
_entity_poly.entity_id
_entity_poly.type
_entity_poly.pdbx_seq_one_letter_code
_entity_poly.pdbx_strand_id
1 'polypeptide(L)'
;MHKIRLEFDWKSLWTVILSLLKFVLNLDCNNLQLLDALKLMEKSLQIFNFFILHGDKFLQSPDVYDNLYYELIRMHLLVENLYEYSLQHSTSTVMEIKDAASCVVLQLSTLRSIVNHFNAKIASFSTLNNVTSLTENQVLDIVRANYDSLTLRFLDDLDKIEEFESDNEDSIMFHNIIESISKQIRKDCLDSSLDIQNQLHELSSIP
;
A
#
# COMPACT_ATOMS: atom_id res chain seq x y z
N MET A 1 19.72 3.69 -17.71
CA MET A 1 19.05 3.27 -16.47
C MET A 1 17.65 2.81 -16.84
N HIS A 2 17.39 1.50 -16.82
CA HIS A 2 16.11 0.96 -17.30
C HIS A 2 15.00 1.32 -16.31
N LYS A 3 14.05 2.13 -16.78
CA LYS A 3 12.86 2.55 -16.05
C LYS A 3 11.93 1.33 -15.99
N ILE A 4 12.05 0.51 -14.94
CA ILE A 4 11.17 -0.64 -14.73
C ILE A 4 9.78 -0.09 -14.43
N ARG A 5 8.88 -0.19 -15.40
CA ARG A 5 7.46 0.18 -15.26
C ARG A 5 6.71 -1.10 -14.89
N LEU A 6 6.25 -1.20 -13.65
CA LEU A 6 5.48 -2.35 -13.15
C LEU A 6 4.05 -2.32 -13.72
N GLU A 7 3.77 -3.18 -14.71
CA GLU A 7 2.44 -3.31 -15.31
C GLU A 7 1.54 -4.05 -14.33
N PHE A 8 0.81 -3.26 -13.54
CA PHE A 8 0.13 -3.72 -12.33
C PHE A 8 -1.16 -2.94 -12.11
N ASP A 9 -2.18 -3.59 -11.57
CA ASP A 9 -3.46 -2.95 -11.25
C ASP A 9 -3.37 -2.22 -9.91
N TRP A 10 -2.83 -1.00 -9.96
CA TRP A 10 -2.67 -0.14 -8.80
C TRP A 10 -3.99 0.20 -8.09
N LYS A 11 -5.11 0.27 -8.83
CA LYS A 11 -6.43 0.56 -8.25
C LYS A 11 -6.88 -0.57 -7.33
N SER A 12 -6.63 -1.82 -7.74
CA SER A 12 -6.89 -2.99 -6.88
C SER A 12 -6.03 -2.96 -5.61
N LEU A 13 -4.76 -2.55 -5.69
CA LEU A 13 -3.90 -2.44 -4.52
C LEU A 13 -4.43 -1.42 -3.50
N TRP A 14 -4.81 -0.21 -3.93
CA TRP A 14 -5.38 0.80 -3.03
C TRP A 14 -6.64 0.28 -2.35
N THR A 15 -7.50 -0.39 -3.10
CA THR A 15 -8.73 -0.99 -2.59
C THR A 15 -8.43 -2.05 -1.53
N VAL A 16 -7.45 -2.93 -1.76
CA VAL A 16 -7.07 -3.99 -0.82
C VAL A 16 -6.46 -3.41 0.46
N ILE A 17 -5.53 -2.45 0.37
CA ILE A 17 -4.91 -1.84 1.55
C ILE A 17 -5.95 -1.06 2.37
N LEU A 18 -6.85 -0.30 1.73
CA LEU A 18 -7.94 0.40 2.43
C LEU A 18 -8.92 -0.59 3.07
N SER A 19 -9.21 -1.71 2.41
CA SER A 19 -10.06 -2.77 2.97
C SER A 19 -9.41 -3.45 4.16
N LEU A 20 -8.09 -3.67 4.12
CA LEU A 20 -7.31 -4.18 5.25
C LEU A 20 -7.37 -3.21 6.43
N LEU A 21 -7.09 -1.92 6.21
CA LEU A 21 -7.18 -0.90 7.26
C LEU A 21 -8.58 -0.83 7.88
N LYS A 22 -9.63 -0.90 7.04
CA LYS A 22 -11.01 -0.98 7.51
C LYS A 22 -11.26 -2.23 8.34
N PHE A 23 -10.77 -3.39 7.91
CA PHE A 23 -10.89 -4.63 8.67
C PHE A 23 -10.21 -4.50 10.04
N VAL A 24 -8.95 -4.06 10.07
CA VAL A 24 -8.16 -3.91 11.30
C VAL A 24 -8.81 -2.93 12.27
N LEU A 25 -9.36 -1.82 11.77
CA LEU A 25 -10.10 -0.85 12.59
C LEU A 25 -11.34 -1.44 13.28
N ASN A 26 -11.98 -2.43 12.65
CA ASN A 26 -13.19 -3.08 13.17
C ASN A 26 -12.89 -4.35 13.98
N LEU A 27 -11.62 -4.64 14.30
CA LEU A 27 -11.26 -5.76 15.17
C LEU A 27 -11.51 -5.41 16.64
N ASP A 28 -12.26 -6.27 17.32
CA ASP A 28 -12.37 -6.23 18.78
C ASP A 28 -11.07 -6.79 19.39
N CYS A 29 -10.11 -5.90 19.66
CA CYS A 29 -8.78 -6.28 20.15
C CYS A 29 -8.65 -6.17 21.67
N ASN A 30 -8.06 -7.19 22.29
CA ASN A 30 -7.45 -7.06 23.62
C ASN A 30 -6.09 -6.32 23.52
N ASN A 31 -5.48 -5.90 24.64
CA ASN A 31 -4.25 -5.07 24.64
C ASN A 31 -3.09 -5.58 23.76
N LEU A 32 -2.79 -6.90 23.77
CA LEU A 32 -1.73 -7.47 22.92
C LEU A 32 -2.08 -7.39 21.43
N GLN A 33 -3.32 -7.78 21.09
CA GLN A 33 -3.83 -7.71 19.72
C GLN A 33 -3.95 -6.26 19.23
N LEU A 34 -4.20 -5.31 20.13
CA LEU A 34 -4.27 -3.90 19.82
C LEU A 34 -2.90 -3.37 19.38
N LEU A 35 -1.82 -3.79 20.04
CA LEU A 35 -0.48 -3.41 19.63
C LEU A 35 -0.17 -3.93 18.23
N ASP A 36 -0.48 -5.20 17.94
CA ASP A 36 -0.27 -5.80 16.63
C ASP A 36 -1.15 -5.13 15.55
N ALA A 37 -2.40 -4.81 15.88
CA ALA A 37 -3.30 -4.08 15.00
C ALA A 37 -2.76 -2.68 14.66
N LEU A 38 -2.26 -1.93 15.66
CA LEU A 38 -1.65 -0.62 15.45
C LEU A 38 -0.39 -0.70 14.58
N LYS A 39 0.49 -1.68 14.82
CA LYS A 39 1.67 -1.92 13.98
C LYS A 39 1.30 -2.27 12.54
N LEU A 40 0.26 -3.09 12.35
CA LEU A 40 -0.24 -3.43 11.01
C LEU A 40 -0.84 -2.21 10.29
N MET A 41 -1.59 -1.37 11.01
CA MET A 41 -2.06 -0.07 10.49
C MET A 41 -0.88 0.80 10.08
N GLU A 42 0.14 0.91 10.93
CA GLU A 42 1.35 1.69 10.66
C GLU A 42 2.04 1.26 9.38
N LYS A 43 2.39 -0.03 9.25
CA LYS A 43 3.06 -0.55 8.04
C LYS A 43 2.19 -0.39 6.79
N SER A 44 0.88 -0.55 6.90
CA SER A 44 -0.06 -0.30 5.78
C SER A 44 -0.08 1.18 5.35
N LEU A 45 0.00 2.11 6.29
CA LEU A 45 0.05 3.55 6.02
C LEU A 45 1.41 3.99 5.47
N GLN A 46 2.50 3.37 5.91
CA GLN A 46 3.84 3.59 5.36
C GLN A 46 3.87 3.31 3.85
N ILE A 47 3.15 2.27 3.39
CA ILE A 47 3.00 2.00 1.95
C ILE A 47 2.39 3.23 1.26
N PHE A 48 1.26 3.76 1.74
CA PHE A 48 0.67 4.97 1.15
C PHE A 48 1.65 6.14 1.12
N ASN A 49 2.31 6.43 2.24
CA ASN A 49 3.26 7.53 2.31
C ASN A 49 4.45 7.35 1.37
N PHE A 50 4.95 6.13 1.21
CA PHE A 50 6.00 5.80 0.25
C PHE A 50 5.56 6.10 -1.19
N PHE A 51 4.36 5.68 -1.59
CA PHE A 51 3.84 5.98 -2.93
C PHE A 51 3.57 7.47 -3.14
N ILE A 52 3.08 8.17 -2.11
CA ILE A 52 2.85 9.61 -2.17
C ILE A 52 4.17 10.37 -2.39
N LEU A 53 5.25 10.02 -1.68
CA LEU A 53 6.51 10.76 -1.72
C LEU A 53 7.48 10.30 -2.81
N HIS A 54 7.45 9.02 -3.21
CA HIS A 54 8.45 8.43 -4.12
C HIS A 54 7.85 7.76 -5.35
N GLY A 55 6.52 7.76 -5.49
CA GLY A 55 5.84 7.13 -6.63
C GLY A 55 6.27 7.71 -7.98
N ASP A 56 6.73 8.95 -8.06
CA ASP A 56 7.24 9.59 -9.28
C ASP A 56 8.45 8.84 -9.88
N LYS A 57 9.19 8.12 -9.04
CA LYS A 57 10.36 7.33 -9.44
C LYS A 57 9.98 6.02 -10.15
N PHE A 58 8.81 5.43 -9.88
CA PHE A 58 8.50 4.05 -10.31
C PHE A 58 7.07 3.80 -10.78
N LEU A 59 6.12 4.69 -10.51
CA LEU A 59 4.78 4.62 -11.08
C LEU A 59 4.83 4.85 -12.59
N GLN A 60 3.99 4.12 -13.31
CA GLN A 60 4.07 4.05 -14.77
C GLN A 60 3.59 5.34 -15.44
N SER A 61 2.63 6.02 -14.82
CA SER A 61 1.91 7.15 -15.39
C SER A 61 1.22 8.03 -14.30
N PRO A 62 0.95 9.32 -14.61
CA PRO A 62 0.33 10.25 -13.66
C PRO A 62 -1.09 9.86 -13.22
N ASP A 63 -1.85 9.14 -14.05
CA ASP A 63 -3.21 8.69 -13.71
C ASP A 63 -3.24 7.75 -12.50
N VAL A 64 -2.12 7.07 -12.18
CA VAL A 64 -2.02 6.26 -10.97
C VAL A 64 -2.10 7.13 -9.70
N TYR A 65 -1.55 8.34 -9.75
CA TYR A 65 -1.68 9.32 -8.66
C TYR A 65 -3.10 9.86 -8.55
N ASP A 66 -3.74 10.16 -9.68
CA ASP A 66 -5.14 10.62 -9.69
C ASP A 66 -6.04 9.57 -9.02
N ASN A 67 -5.85 8.29 -9.37
CA ASN A 67 -6.58 7.17 -8.80
C ASN A 67 -6.31 6.99 -7.30
N LEU A 68 -5.05 7.09 -6.87
CA LEU A 68 -4.69 7.01 -5.44
C LEU A 68 -5.41 8.11 -4.64
N TYR A 69 -5.35 9.35 -5.10
CA TYR A 69 -5.97 10.48 -4.40
C TYR A 69 -7.49 10.39 -4.44
N TYR A 70 -8.05 9.96 -5.56
CA TYR A 70 -9.48 9.67 -5.66
C TYR A 70 -9.92 8.62 -4.63
N GLU A 71 -9.22 7.50 -4.51
CA GLU A 71 -9.56 6.45 -3.53
C GLU A 71 -9.43 6.96 -2.07
N LEU A 72 -8.41 7.77 -1.76
CA LEU A 72 -8.28 8.40 -0.44
C LEU A 72 -9.44 9.35 -0.13
N ILE A 73 -9.84 10.19 -1.10
CA ILE A 73 -11.00 11.09 -0.98
C ILE A 73 -12.29 10.28 -0.80
N ARG A 74 -12.48 9.23 -1.62
CA ARG A 74 -13.66 8.37 -1.54
C ARG A 74 -13.78 7.71 -0.16
N MET A 75 -12.66 7.33 0.43
CA MET A 75 -12.56 6.67 1.74
C MET A 75 -12.22 7.63 2.89
N HIS A 76 -12.50 8.94 2.75
CA HIS A 76 -12.14 9.95 3.76
C HIS A 76 -12.62 9.62 5.18
N LEU A 77 -13.85 9.09 5.34
CA LEU A 77 -14.37 8.69 6.65
C LEU A 77 -13.53 7.60 7.32
N LEU A 78 -12.95 6.67 6.54
CA LEU A 78 -12.03 5.68 7.09
C LEU A 78 -10.76 6.36 7.61
N VAL A 79 -10.19 7.31 6.86
CA VAL A 79 -9.00 8.06 7.27
C VAL A 79 -9.26 8.86 8.55
N GLU A 80 -10.43 9.49 8.66
CA GLU A 80 -10.86 10.21 9.87
C GLU A 80 -11.02 9.26 11.07
N ASN A 81 -11.74 8.14 10.89
CA ASN A 81 -11.95 7.16 11.95
C ASN A 81 -10.63 6.52 12.42
N LEU A 82 -9.72 6.18 11.50
CA LEU A 82 -8.38 5.67 11.84
C LEU A 82 -7.59 6.69 12.67
N TYR A 83 -7.68 7.97 12.30
CA TYR A 83 -7.00 9.04 13.02
C TYR A 83 -7.56 9.21 14.42
N GLU A 84 -8.89 9.26 14.57
CA GLU A 84 -9.53 9.39 15.87
C GLU A 84 -9.23 8.19 16.78
N TYR A 85 -9.34 6.97 16.23
CA TYR A 85 -9.01 5.73 16.92
C TYR A 85 -7.56 5.74 17.44
N SER A 86 -6.61 6.07 16.56
CA SER A 86 -5.19 6.11 16.92
C SER A 86 -4.90 7.25 17.91
N LEU A 87 -5.54 8.40 17.76
CA LEU A 87 -5.39 9.53 18.67
C LEU A 87 -5.87 9.18 20.08
N GLN A 88 -6.99 8.46 20.22
CA GLN A 88 -7.46 7.97 21.51
C GLN A 88 -6.39 7.10 22.19
N HIS A 89 -5.79 6.17 21.45
CA HIS A 89 -4.75 5.27 21.96
C HIS A 89 -3.38 5.93 22.17
N SER A 90 -3.11 7.10 21.57
CA SER A 90 -1.88 7.88 21.80
C SER A 90 -1.76 8.46 23.22
N THR A 91 -2.83 8.37 24.02
CA THR A 91 -2.84 8.75 25.44
C THR A 91 -2.89 7.54 26.38
N SER A 92 -2.67 6.34 25.86
CA SER A 92 -2.64 5.09 26.63
C SER A 92 -1.60 5.13 27.75
N THR A 93 -1.92 4.44 28.85
CA THR A 93 -0.98 4.21 29.97
C THR A 93 0.08 3.16 29.65
N VAL A 94 -0.17 2.30 28.66
CA VAL A 94 0.78 1.30 28.17
C VAL A 94 1.70 1.97 27.14
N MET A 95 2.99 2.06 27.45
CA MET A 95 3.98 2.79 26.65
C MET A 95 4.04 2.29 25.19
N GLU A 96 4.08 0.97 24.98
CA GLU A 96 4.16 0.38 23.63
C GLU A 96 2.95 0.74 22.76
N ILE A 97 1.74 0.70 23.33
CA ILE A 97 0.50 1.08 22.64
C ILE A 97 0.51 2.57 22.34
N LYS A 98 0.93 3.39 23.30
CA LYS A 98 1.04 4.84 23.12
C LYS A 98 1.99 5.20 21.98
N ASP A 99 3.16 4.58 21.94
CA ASP A 99 4.17 4.83 20.90
C ASP A 99 3.67 4.38 19.52
N ALA A 100 3.18 3.14 19.42
CA ALA A 100 2.61 2.63 18.16
C ALA A 100 1.46 3.50 17.65
N ALA A 101 0.53 3.89 18.53
CA ALA A 101 -0.58 4.77 18.17
C ALA A 101 -0.11 6.16 17.73
N SER A 102 0.92 6.70 18.37
CA SER A 102 1.52 7.99 17.98
C SER A 102 2.19 7.90 16.60
N CYS A 103 2.85 6.78 16.29
CA CYS A 103 3.38 6.51 14.95
C CYS A 103 2.26 6.48 13.91
N VAL A 104 1.16 5.77 14.17
CA VAL A 104 0.00 5.72 13.26
C VAL A 104 -0.59 7.13 13.04
N VAL A 105 -0.76 7.93 14.10
CA VAL A 105 -1.21 9.33 14.01
C VAL A 105 -0.28 10.16 13.12
N LEU A 106 1.04 9.99 13.26
CA LEU A 106 2.03 10.68 12.43
C LEU A 106 1.91 10.26 10.96
N GLN A 107 1.83 8.95 10.68
CA GLN A 107 1.69 8.41 9.33
C GLN A 107 0.39 8.89 8.65
N LEU A 108 -0.71 9.04 9.40
CA LEU A 108 -1.99 9.53 8.88
C LEU A 108 -1.99 11.02 8.54
N SER A 109 -1.04 11.80 9.06
CA SER A 109 -1.04 13.27 8.87
C SER A 109 -0.97 13.68 7.40
N THR A 110 -0.18 12.99 6.58
CA THR A 110 -0.06 13.21 5.13
C THR A 110 -1.38 12.90 4.41
N LEU A 111 -1.97 11.74 4.68
CA LEU A 111 -3.25 11.33 4.07
C LEU A 111 -4.37 12.29 4.44
N ARG A 112 -4.44 12.74 5.69
CA ARG A 112 -5.41 13.76 6.13
C ARG A 112 -5.21 15.10 5.43
N SER A 113 -3.97 15.52 5.23
CA SER A 113 -3.69 16.76 4.49
C SER A 113 -4.24 16.69 3.07
N ILE A 114 -4.02 15.57 2.37
CA ILE A 114 -4.55 15.31 1.03
C ILE A 114 -6.08 15.34 1.02
N VAL A 115 -6.69 14.54 1.91
CA VAL A 115 -8.16 14.41 2.01
C VAL A 115 -8.80 15.76 2.31
N ASN A 116 -8.31 16.49 3.31
CA ASN A 116 -8.87 17.79 3.71
C ASN A 116 -8.72 18.83 2.60
N HIS A 117 -7.56 18.84 1.92
CA HIS A 117 -7.31 19.75 0.80
C HIS A 117 -8.34 19.54 -0.31
N PHE A 118 -8.49 18.31 -0.80
CA PHE A 118 -9.40 18.04 -1.91
C PHE A 118 -10.86 18.09 -1.52
N ASN A 119 -11.25 17.68 -0.30
CA ASN A 119 -12.61 17.85 0.19
C ASN A 119 -13.02 19.33 0.24
N ALA A 120 -12.11 20.24 0.63
CA ALA A 120 -12.39 21.68 0.59
C ALA A 120 -12.61 22.20 -0.85
N LYS A 121 -11.84 21.70 -1.82
CA LYS A 121 -12.00 22.05 -3.24
C LYS A 121 -13.29 21.48 -3.82
N ILE A 122 -13.64 20.24 -3.47
CA ILE A 122 -14.89 19.59 -3.87
C ILE A 122 -16.10 20.34 -3.30
N ALA A 123 -16.07 20.71 -2.02
CA ALA A 123 -17.13 21.51 -1.40
C ALA A 123 -17.28 22.89 -2.08
N SER A 124 -16.17 23.52 -2.43
CA SER A 124 -16.16 24.79 -3.16
C SER A 124 -16.78 24.64 -4.56
N PHE A 125 -16.41 23.58 -5.29
CA PHE A 125 -16.97 23.28 -6.61
C PHE A 125 -18.47 22.96 -6.54
N SER A 126 -18.89 22.15 -5.56
CA SER A 126 -20.27 21.78 -5.29
C SER A 126 -21.14 23.02 -5.05
N THR A 127 -20.64 23.96 -4.23
CA THR A 127 -21.33 25.22 -3.92
C THR A 127 -21.44 26.12 -5.16
N LEU A 128 -20.37 26.26 -5.94
CA LEU A 128 -20.35 27.12 -7.12
C LEU A 128 -21.27 26.62 -8.24
N ASN A 129 -21.37 25.30 -8.40
CA ASN A 129 -22.16 24.67 -9.46
C ASN A 129 -23.57 24.25 -9.00
N ASN A 130 -23.93 24.47 -7.72
CA ASN A 130 -25.19 24.03 -7.10
C ASN A 130 -25.45 22.52 -7.27
N VAL A 131 -24.40 21.70 -7.13
CA VAL A 131 -24.48 20.24 -7.28
C VAL A 131 -24.26 19.56 -5.94
N THR A 132 -25.14 18.63 -5.55
CA THR A 132 -25.06 17.91 -4.27
C THR A 132 -24.16 16.68 -4.28
N SER A 133 -23.84 16.12 -5.46
CA SER A 133 -22.94 14.97 -5.59
C SER A 133 -22.15 15.02 -6.89
N LEU A 134 -20.87 14.65 -6.86
CA LEU A 134 -19.99 14.65 -8.01
C LEU A 134 -19.77 13.23 -8.53
N THR A 135 -19.59 13.10 -9.84
CA THR A 135 -19.15 11.85 -10.48
C THR A 135 -17.65 11.63 -10.27
N GLU A 136 -17.19 10.38 -10.45
CA GLU A 136 -15.76 10.02 -10.38
C GLU A 136 -14.90 10.92 -11.29
N ASN A 137 -15.33 11.11 -12.54
CA ASN A 137 -14.61 11.96 -13.49
C ASN A 137 -14.52 13.42 -13.03
N GLN A 138 -15.60 13.98 -12.47
CA GLN A 138 -15.57 15.35 -11.96
C GLN A 138 -14.62 15.51 -10.77
N VAL A 139 -14.55 14.51 -9.88
CA VAL A 139 -13.60 14.52 -8.77
C VAL A 139 -12.16 14.42 -9.29
N LEU A 140 -11.91 13.53 -10.25
CA LEU A 140 -10.59 13.38 -10.88
C LEU A 140 -10.14 14.69 -11.58
N ASP A 141 -11.05 15.39 -12.24
CA ASP A 141 -10.75 16.68 -12.87
C ASP A 141 -10.39 17.76 -11.84
N ILE A 142 -11.07 17.79 -10.69
CA ILE A 142 -10.72 18.67 -9.56
C ILE A 142 -9.33 18.31 -9.02
N VAL A 143 -9.03 17.03 -8.86
CA VAL A 143 -7.71 16.56 -8.38
C VAL A 143 -6.61 17.04 -9.32
N ARG A 144 -6.73 16.76 -10.62
CA ARG A 144 -5.78 17.16 -11.66
C ARG A 144 -5.54 18.67 -11.70
N ALA A 145 -6.59 19.46 -11.49
CA ALA A 145 -6.52 20.91 -11.54
C ALA A 145 -5.92 21.57 -10.29
N ASN A 146 -5.65 20.83 -9.21
CA ASN A 146 -5.25 21.41 -7.92
C ASN A 146 -3.99 20.77 -7.30
N TYR A 147 -3.24 19.94 -8.04
CA TYR A 147 -1.98 19.35 -7.57
C TYR A 147 -0.94 20.38 -7.13
N ASP A 148 -0.87 21.51 -7.83
CA ASP A 148 0.05 22.62 -7.57
C ASP A 148 -0.17 23.28 -6.20
N SER A 149 -1.41 23.30 -5.73
CA SER A 149 -1.79 23.90 -4.44
C SER A 149 -1.72 22.93 -3.26
N LEU A 150 -1.41 21.65 -3.50
CA LEU A 150 -1.29 20.63 -2.47
C LEU A 150 0.11 20.69 -1.83
N THR A 151 0.15 21.03 -0.55
CA THR A 151 1.38 21.00 0.25
C THR A 151 1.44 19.73 1.11
N LEU A 152 2.47 18.93 0.91
CA LEU A 152 2.71 17.70 1.67
C LEU A 152 3.82 17.90 2.69
N ARG A 153 3.68 17.24 3.86
CA ARG A 153 4.75 17.16 4.84
C ARG A 153 5.67 15.99 4.46
N PHE A 154 6.97 16.24 4.49
CA PHE A 154 7.95 15.17 4.37
C PHE A 154 7.93 14.35 5.65
N LEU A 155 7.74 13.05 5.52
CA LEU A 155 7.91 12.10 6.62
C LEU A 155 9.34 11.57 6.53
N ASP A 156 10.12 11.79 7.58
CA ASP A 156 11.47 11.28 7.66
C ASP A 156 11.46 9.74 7.69
N ASP A 157 12.54 9.13 7.18
CA ASP A 157 12.84 7.70 7.30
C ASP A 157 11.95 6.71 6.54
N LEU A 158 11.08 7.16 5.61
CA LEU A 158 10.36 6.24 4.70
C LEU A 158 11.29 5.46 3.74
N ASP A 159 12.47 6.02 3.46
CA ASP A 159 13.49 5.40 2.60
C ASP A 159 14.43 4.45 3.37
N LYS A 160 14.34 4.40 4.72
CA LYS A 160 15.11 3.45 5.52
C LYS A 160 14.40 2.10 5.47
N ILE A 161 14.85 1.23 4.58
CA ILE A 161 14.57 -0.20 4.70
C ILE A 161 15.25 -0.63 6.00
N GLU A 162 14.46 -0.94 7.04
CA GLU A 162 14.97 -1.68 8.19
C GLU A 162 15.69 -2.91 7.60
N GLU A 163 17.00 -3.01 7.82
CA GLU A 163 17.75 -4.18 7.37
C GLU A 163 16.99 -5.41 7.86
N PHE A 164 16.60 -6.27 6.92
CA PHE A 164 15.87 -7.49 7.25
C PHE A 164 16.68 -8.20 8.32
N GLU A 165 16.19 -8.22 9.57
CA GLU A 165 16.90 -8.89 10.67
C GLU A 165 16.95 -10.37 10.27
N SER A 166 18.13 -10.82 9.83
CA SER A 166 18.34 -12.18 9.33
C SER A 166 18.04 -13.25 10.38
N ASP A 167 17.92 -12.84 11.64
CA ASP A 167 17.69 -13.67 12.83
C ASP A 167 16.22 -13.75 13.26
N ASN A 168 15.28 -13.21 12.47
CA ASN A 168 13.85 -13.39 12.75
C ASN A 168 13.45 -14.85 12.49
N GLU A 169 12.61 -15.47 13.33
CA GLU A 169 12.22 -16.90 13.20
C GLU A 169 11.66 -17.23 11.80
N ASP A 170 11.07 -16.24 11.12
CA ASP A 170 10.53 -16.32 9.77
C ASP A 170 11.58 -16.41 8.66
N SER A 171 12.84 -16.04 8.94
CA SER A 171 13.97 -16.13 8.00
C SER A 171 14.23 -17.58 7.57
N ILE A 172 14.09 -18.52 8.50
CA ILE A 172 14.23 -19.96 8.24
C ILE A 172 13.10 -20.45 7.34
N MET A 173 11.86 -20.02 7.60
CA MET A 173 10.72 -20.36 6.75
C MET A 173 10.92 -19.84 5.33
N PHE A 174 11.31 -18.57 5.18
CA PHE A 174 11.53 -17.96 3.88
C PHE A 174 12.68 -18.64 3.12
N HIS A 175 13.79 -18.94 3.79
CA HIS A 175 14.90 -19.71 3.23
C HIS A 175 14.42 -21.09 2.73
N ASN A 176 13.64 -21.81 3.53
CA ASN A 176 13.13 -23.13 3.16
C ASN A 176 12.19 -23.07 1.94
N ILE A 177 11.37 -22.01 1.82
CA ILE A 177 10.50 -21.80 0.66
C ILE A 177 11.34 -21.54 -0.59
N ILE A 178 12.30 -20.62 -0.52
CA ILE A 178 13.17 -20.28 -1.66
C ILE A 178 14.00 -21.50 -2.09
N GLU A 179 14.53 -22.26 -1.14
CA GLU A 179 15.29 -23.47 -1.42
C GLU A 179 14.40 -24.55 -2.07
N SER A 180 13.16 -24.70 -1.61
CA SER A 180 12.20 -25.64 -2.19
C SER A 180 11.83 -25.27 -3.62
N ILE A 181 11.54 -23.99 -3.87
CA ILE A 181 11.25 -23.47 -5.21
C ILE A 181 12.46 -23.67 -6.14
N SER A 182 13.66 -23.34 -5.67
CA SER A 182 14.90 -23.51 -6.44
C SER A 182 15.16 -24.97 -6.81
N LYS A 183 14.97 -25.90 -5.86
CA LYS A 183 15.06 -27.34 -6.12
C LYS A 183 14.00 -27.82 -7.11
N GLN A 184 12.76 -27.35 -6.98
CA GLN A 184 11.68 -27.71 -7.88
C GLN A 184 11.96 -27.22 -9.31
N ILE A 185 12.32 -25.96 -9.49
CA ILE A 185 12.66 -25.39 -10.81
C ILE A 185 13.82 -26.14 -11.47
N ARG A 186 14.86 -26.49 -10.71
CA ARG A 186 15.98 -27.27 -11.25
C ARG A 186 15.54 -28.66 -11.68
N LYS A 187 14.68 -29.31 -10.90
CA LYS A 187 14.13 -30.61 -11.25
C LYS A 187 13.27 -30.53 -12.51
N ASP A 188 12.34 -29.59 -12.57
CA ASP A 188 11.44 -29.41 -13.72
C ASP A 188 12.21 -29.12 -15.01
N CYS A 189 13.31 -28.36 -14.92
CA CYS A 189 14.21 -28.09 -16.04
C CYS A 189 14.96 -29.35 -16.51
N LEU A 190 15.46 -30.17 -15.57
CA LEU A 190 16.12 -31.44 -15.89
C LEU A 190 15.15 -32.44 -16.51
N ASP A 191 13.96 -32.59 -15.93
CA ASP A 191 12.91 -33.50 -16.41
C ASP A 191 12.46 -33.07 -17.83
N SER A 192 12.23 -31.77 -18.04
CA SER A 192 11.93 -31.23 -19.38
C SER A 192 13.04 -31.49 -20.39
N SER A 193 14.31 -31.36 -19.98
CA SER A 193 15.45 -31.66 -20.84
C SER A 193 15.52 -33.15 -21.19
N LEU A 194 15.21 -34.04 -20.25
CA LEU A 194 15.21 -35.48 -20.46
C LEU A 194 14.08 -35.90 -21.42
N ASP A 195 12.90 -35.32 -21.26
CA ASP A 195 11.75 -35.57 -22.13
C ASP A 195 12.04 -35.13 -23.57
N ILE A 196 12.67 -33.97 -23.77
CA ILE A 196 13.10 -33.51 -25.10
C ILE A 196 14.11 -34.48 -25.72
N GLN A 197 15.07 -34.99 -24.93
CA GLN A 197 16.05 -35.96 -25.42
C GLN A 197 15.39 -37.29 -25.82
N ASN A 198 14.43 -37.77 -25.03
CA ASN A 198 13.68 -38.98 -25.33
C ASN A 198 12.85 -38.82 -26.61
N GLN A 199 12.15 -37.69 -26.79
CA GLN A 199 11.40 -37.39 -28.01
C GLN A 199 12.30 -37.32 -29.25
N LEU A 200 13.47 -36.68 -29.15
CA LEU A 200 14.44 -36.64 -30.25
C LEU A 200 14.97 -38.03 -30.60
N HIS A 201 15.23 -38.87 -29.58
CA HIS A 201 15.66 -40.24 -29.78
C HIS A 201 14.57 -41.08 -30.48
N GLU A 202 13.31 -40.96 -30.06
CA GLU A 202 12.17 -41.60 -30.73
C GLU A 202 12.04 -41.18 -32.19
N LEU A 203 12.16 -39.88 -32.50
CA LEU A 203 12.13 -39.38 -33.88
C LEU A 203 13.31 -39.88 -34.72
N SER A 204 14.49 -40.06 -34.13
CA SER A 204 15.66 -40.61 -34.82
C SER A 204 15.58 -42.12 -35.09
N SER A 205 14.67 -42.80 -34.40
CA SER A 205 14.47 -44.25 -34.49
C SER A 205 13.42 -44.66 -35.54
N ILE A 206 12.79 -43.70 -36.21
CA ILE A 206 11.82 -43.94 -37.28
C ILE A 206 12.61 -44.08 -38.60
N PRO A 207 12.55 -45.24 -39.30
CA PRO A 207 13.32 -45.50 -40.52
C PRO A 207 12.84 -44.70 -41.75
#